data_AF-A0A5B8LDM3-F1
#
_entry.id   AF-A0A5B8LDM3-F1
#
_cell.length_a   1.000
_cell.length_b   1.000
_cell.length_c   1.000
_cell.angle_alpha   90.00
_cell.angle_beta   90.00
_cell.angle_gamma   90.00
#
_symmetry.space_group_name_H-M   'P 1'
#
loop_
_entity.id
_entity.type
_entity.pdbx_description
1 polymer ?
#
loop_
_entity_poly.entity_id
_entity_poly.type
_entity_poly.pdbx_seq_one_letter_code
_entity_poly.pdbx_strand_id
1 'polypeptide(L)'
;TEFDYATLEHRLRELAFLNSGVRIVLTDKRHSDIRRDEMMYDGGLEAFVAYLDRAKKPLVHKPVSIRSEKDGITVEVAMWWNDSYHENVLCFTNN
;
A
#
# COMPACT_ATOMS: atom_id res chain seq x y z
N THR A 1 18.81 7.92 -19.14
CA THR A 1 17.51 7.69 -18.48
C THR A 1 17.75 7.79 -16.99
N GLU A 2 17.13 8.75 -16.31
CA GLU A 2 17.25 8.89 -14.85
C GLU A 2 16.03 8.29 -14.17
N PHE A 3 16.26 7.45 -13.16
CA PHE A 3 15.19 6.89 -12.34
C PHE A 3 14.79 7.88 -11.25
N ASP A 4 13.50 8.14 -11.10
CA ASP A 4 12.97 8.92 -9.98
C ASP A 4 12.78 8.01 -8.76
N TYR A 5 13.48 8.33 -7.67
CA TYR A 5 13.46 7.51 -6.47
C TYR A 5 12.08 7.49 -5.82
N ALA A 6 11.40 8.64 -5.76
CA ALA A 6 10.10 8.77 -5.09
C ALA A 6 9.03 7.92 -5.80
N THR A 7 9.08 7.86 -7.13
CA THR A 7 8.20 7.02 -7.95
C THR A 7 8.43 5.53 -7.66
N LEU A 8 9.69 5.08 -7.60
CA LEU A 8 10.03 3.70 -7.27
C LEU A 8 9.61 3.35 -5.83
N GLU A 9 9.93 4.23 -4.88
CA GLU A 9 9.58 4.09 -3.47
C GLU A 9 8.06 3.94 -3.30
N HIS A 10 7.27 4.78 -3.95
CA HIS A 10 5.82 4.72 -3.89
C HIS A 10 5.30 3.37 -4.38
N ARG A 11 5.71 2.93 -5.58
CA ARG A 11 5.27 1.66 -6.17
C ARG A 11 5.70 0.44 -5.36
N LEU A 12 6.95 0.43 -4.89
CA LEU A 12 7.46 -0.66 -4.07
C LEU A 12 6.75 -0.74 -2.71
N ARG A 13 6.36 0.41 -2.14
CA ARG A 13 5.58 0.44 -0.90
C ARG A 13 4.19 -0.15 -1.09
N GLU A 14 3.51 0.19 -2.18
CA GLU A 14 2.22 -0.45 -2.54
C GLU A 14 2.38 -1.96 -2.65
N LEU A 15 3.40 -2.44 -3.37
CA LEU A 15 3.65 -3.88 -3.52
C LEU A 15 3.93 -4.59 -2.19
N ALA A 16 4.63 -3.94 -1.25
CA ALA A 16 4.90 -4.50 0.07
C ALA A 16 3.62 -4.63 0.92
N PHE A 17 2.62 -3.76 0.72
CA PHE A 17 1.31 -3.90 1.35
C PHE A 17 0.47 -5.00 0.71
N LEU A 18 0.47 -5.05 -0.63
CA LEU A 18 -0.29 -6.04 -1.41
C LEU A 18 0.24 -7.46 -1.21
N ASN A 19 1.52 -7.61 -0.89
CA ASN A 19 2.17 -8.87 -0.59
C ASN A 19 2.62 -8.91 0.88
N SER A 20 1.65 -9.11 1.79
CA SER A 20 1.92 -9.15 3.23
C SER A 20 3.06 -10.13 3.56
N GLY A 21 4.02 -9.67 4.38
CA GLY A 21 5.19 -10.44 4.76
C GLY A 21 6.36 -10.41 3.75
N VAL A 22 6.21 -9.77 2.59
CA VAL A 22 7.33 -9.52 1.68
C VAL A 22 8.17 -8.34 2.17
N ARG A 23 9.49 -8.55 2.20
CA ARG A 23 10.48 -7.54 2.54
C ARG A 23 11.09 -6.95 1.28
N ILE A 24 10.86 -5.65 1.06
CA ILE A 24 11.44 -4.90 -0.06
C ILE A 24 12.44 -3.88 0.47
N VAL A 25 13.65 -3.87 -0.10
CA VAL A 25 14.71 -2.91 0.23
C VAL A 25 15.04 -2.10 -1.02
N LEU A 26 14.72 -0.81 -1.02
CA LEU A 26 15.12 0.14 -2.06
C LEU A 26 16.39 0.87 -1.61
N THR A 27 17.40 0.95 -2.48
CA THR A 27 18.66 1.64 -2.15
C THR A 27 19.14 2.45 -3.34
N ASP A 28 19.39 3.74 -3.13
CA ASP A 28 20.01 4.65 -4.09
C ASP A 28 21.47 4.90 -3.72
N LYS A 29 22.37 4.55 -4.64
CA LYS A 29 23.83 4.70 -4.49
C LYS A 29 24.41 5.76 -5.46
N ARG A 30 23.58 6.59 -6.09
CA ARG A 30 24.02 7.58 -7.07
C ARG A 30 24.74 8.78 -6.45
N HIS A 31 24.39 9.12 -5.21
CA HIS A 31 24.97 10.24 -4.46
C HIS A 31 25.88 9.74 -3.34
N SER A 32 26.71 10.63 -2.79
CA SER A 32 27.56 10.33 -1.61
C SER A 32 26.71 9.92 -0.40
N ASP A 33 25.52 10.50 -0.28
CA ASP A 33 24.53 10.12 0.71
C ASP A 33 23.68 8.97 0.16
N ILE A 34 23.93 7.76 0.67
CA ILE A 34 23.16 6.57 0.29
C ILE A 34 21.77 6.66 0.92
N ARG A 35 20.74 6.75 0.09
CA ARG A 35 19.34 6.66 0.54
C ARG A 35 18.90 5.20 0.55
N ARG A 36 18.31 4.74 1.65
CA ARG A 36 17.81 3.36 1.79
C ARG A 36 16.48 3.33 2.52
N ASP A 37 15.50 2.69 1.91
CA ASP A 37 14.17 2.44 2.48
C ASP A 37 13.90 0.94 2.57
N GLU A 38 13.43 0.50 3.73
CA GLU A 38 13.03 -0.89 3.99
C GLU A 38 11.53 -0.95 4.26
N MET A 39 10.83 -1.78 3.51
CA MET A 39 9.37 -1.86 3.47
C MET A 39 8.97 -3.32 3.70
N MET A 40 8.32 -3.56 4.84
CA MET A 40 7.75 -4.85 5.19
C MET A 40 6.51 -4.55 6.04
N TYR A 41 5.35 -5.00 5.57
CA TYR A 41 4.08 -4.71 6.23
C TYR A 41 3.29 -5.99 6.44
N ASP A 42 2.67 -6.05 7.61
CA ASP A 42 1.71 -7.07 7.98
C ASP A 42 0.30 -6.48 7.93
N GLY A 43 -0.71 -7.34 7.75
CA GLY A 43 -2.12 -6.92 7.74
C GLY A 43 -2.66 -6.53 6.36
N GLY A 44 -1.90 -6.76 5.28
CA GLY A 44 -2.39 -6.69 3.90
C GLY A 44 -3.13 -5.41 3.55
N LEU A 45 -4.31 -5.53 2.93
CA LEU A 45 -5.11 -4.39 2.48
C LEU A 45 -5.62 -3.51 3.64
N GLU A 46 -5.86 -4.06 4.84
CA GLU A 46 -6.28 -3.25 6.00
C GLU A 46 -5.18 -2.26 6.40
N ALA A 47 -3.94 -2.74 6.50
CA ALA A 47 -2.79 -1.90 6.79
C ALA A 47 -2.55 -0.88 5.66
N PHE A 48 -2.82 -1.27 4.41
CA PHE A 48 -2.67 -0.38 3.26
C PHE A 48 -3.65 0.80 3.32
N VAL A 49 -4.93 0.54 3.55
CA VAL A 49 -5.94 1.61 3.64
C VAL A 49 -5.67 2.52 4.83
N ALA A 50 -5.24 1.94 5.97
CA ALA A 50 -4.83 2.73 7.13
C ALA A 50 -3.62 3.64 6.82
N TYR A 51 -2.66 3.14 6.03
CA TYR A 51 -1.52 3.93 5.58
C TYR A 51 -1.92 5.06 4.62
N LEU A 52 -2.83 4.80 3.68
CA LEU A 52 -3.32 5.81 2.71
C LEU A 52 -4.02 6.97 3.42
N ASP A 53 -4.82 6.67 4.44
CA ASP A 53 -5.60 7.66 5.18
C ASP A 53 -4.91 8.18 6.45
N ARG A 54 -3.63 7.86 6.68
CA ARG A 54 -2.89 8.25 7.90
C ARG A 54 -2.88 9.75 8.23
N ALA A 55 -3.12 10.61 7.24
CA ALA A 55 -3.17 12.06 7.40
C ALA A 55 -4.59 12.61 7.57
N LYS A 56 -5.62 11.76 7.53
CA LYS A 56 -7.03 12.12 7.63
C LYS A 56 -7.62 11.58 8.93
N LYS A 57 -8.77 12.12 9.38
CA LYS A 57 -9.43 11.63 10.59
C LYS A 57 -10.40 10.50 10.22
N PRO A 58 -10.21 9.28 10.76
CA PRO A 58 -11.11 8.17 10.46
C PRO A 58 -12.47 8.35 11.13
N LEU A 59 -13.53 7.94 10.43
CA LEU A 59 -14.92 7.95 10.94
C LEU A 59 -15.30 6.63 11.64
N VAL A 60 -14.61 5.54 11.29
CA VAL A 60 -14.78 4.22 11.91
C VAL A 60 -13.44 3.73 12.44
N HIS A 61 -13.43 2.97 13.55
CA HIS A 61 -12.18 2.65 14.24
C HIS A 61 -11.24 1.75 13.43
N LYS A 62 -11.77 0.83 12.61
CA LYS A 62 -10.98 -0.10 11.80
C LYS A 62 -11.50 -0.14 10.37
N PRO A 63 -10.63 -0.38 9.38
CA PRO A 63 -11.05 -0.68 8.02
C PRO A 63 -11.98 -1.90 7.98
N VAL A 64 -12.96 -1.87 7.08
CA VAL A 64 -13.77 -3.05 6.74
C VAL A 64 -12.99 -3.87 5.74
N SER A 65 -12.84 -5.17 5.99
CA SER A 65 -12.11 -6.12 5.16
C SER A 65 -13.02 -7.27 4.73
N ILE A 66 -12.96 -7.61 3.44
CA ILE A 66 -13.75 -8.66 2.82
C ILE A 66 -12.84 -9.45 1.90
N ARG A 67 -12.83 -10.77 2.08
CA ARG A 67 -12.15 -11.71 1.17
C ARG A 67 -13.13 -12.78 0.74
N SER A 68 -13.21 -13.02 -0.57
CA SER A 68 -14.05 -14.05 -1.15
C SER A 68 -13.36 -14.70 -2.34
N GLU A 69 -13.71 -15.95 -2.62
CA GLU A 69 -13.24 -16.67 -3.79
C GLU A 69 -14.46 -17.27 -4.50
N LYS A 70 -14.55 -17.06 -5.80
CA LYS A 70 -15.61 -17.62 -6.63
C LYS A 70 -15.06 -17.95 -8.02
N ASP A 71 -15.36 -19.14 -8.51
CA ASP A 71 -14.98 -19.61 -9.86
C ASP A 71 -13.47 -19.46 -10.14
N GLY A 72 -12.63 -19.68 -9.12
CA GLY A 72 -11.16 -19.54 -9.20
C GLY A 72 -10.64 -18.11 -9.18
N ILE A 73 -11.51 -17.12 -8.98
CA ILE A 73 -11.15 -15.70 -8.84
C ILE A 73 -11.24 -15.32 -7.37
N THR A 74 -10.10 -14.94 -6.78
CA THR A 74 -10.04 -14.35 -5.44
C THR A 74 -10.25 -12.84 -5.53
N VAL A 75 -11.18 -12.32 -4.73
CA VAL A 75 -11.42 -10.89 -4.55
C VAL A 75 -11.16 -10.55 -3.10
N GLU A 76 -10.27 -9.57 -2.88
CA GLU A 76 -9.98 -9.00 -1.57
C GLU A 76 -10.25 -7.49 -1.63
N VAL A 77 -10.96 -6.97 -0.64
CA VAL A 77 -11.35 -5.57 -0.54
C VAL A 77 -11.13 -5.09 0.88
N ALA A 78 -10.44 -3.96 1.04
CA ALA A 78 -10.45 -3.18 2.27
C ALA A 78 -10.99 -1.77 1.98
N MET A 79 -11.83 -1.25 2.86
CA MET A 79 -12.45 0.07 2.73
C MET A 79 -12.49 0.79 4.07
N TRP A 80 -12.30 2.11 4.05
CA TRP A 80 -12.32 2.94 5.25
C TRP A 80 -12.88 4.33 4.93
N TRP A 81 -13.63 4.89 5.87
CA TRP A 81 -14.21 6.23 5.74
C TRP A 81 -13.45 7.20 6.63
N ASN A 82 -13.19 8.38 6.08
CA ASN A 82 -12.54 9.50 6.75
C ASN A 82 -13.40 10.77 6.60
N ASP A 83 -12.98 11.86 7.23
CA ASP A 83 -13.68 13.14 7.26
C ASP A 83 -13.52 14.00 5.98
N SER A 84 -12.87 13.49 4.93
CA SER A 84 -12.72 14.19 3.66
C SER A 84 -13.88 13.94 2.69
N TYR A 85 -14.05 14.86 1.74
CA TYR A 85 -15.04 14.75 0.66
C TYR A 85 -14.48 14.09 -0.61
N HIS A 86 -13.22 13.64 -0.58
CA HIS A 86 -12.56 13.03 -1.73
C HIS A 86 -12.65 11.51 -1.65
N GLU A 87 -13.09 10.90 -2.75
CA GLU A 87 -13.05 9.46 -2.94
C GLU A 87 -11.68 9.05 -3.51
N ASN A 88 -11.10 7.98 -2.95
CA ASN A 88 -9.89 7.35 -3.48
C ASN A 88 -10.12 5.84 -3.58
N VAL A 89 -10.24 5.32 -4.80
CA VAL A 89 -10.41 3.89 -5.07
C VAL A 89 -9.20 3.39 -5.86
N LEU A 90 -8.55 2.36 -5.33
CA LEU A 90 -7.42 1.71 -5.97
C LEU A 90 -7.81 0.27 -6.35
N CYS A 91 -7.69 -0.05 -7.63
CA CYS A 91 -8.01 -1.37 -8.18
C CYS A 91 -6.72 -2.07 -8.64
N PHE A 92 -6.58 -3.34 -8.27
CA PHE A 92 -5.43 -4.17 -8.62
C PHE A 92 -5.88 -5.49 -9.23
N THR A 93 -5.02 -6.10 -10.04
CA THR A 93 -5.26 -7.41 -10.65
C THR A 93 -3.92 -8.11 -10.84
N ASN A 94 -3.75 -9.30 -10.26
CA ASN A 94 -2.56 -10.16 -10.40
C ASN A 94 -1.22 -9.43 -10.13
N ASN A 95 -0.93 -9.15 -8.85
CA ASN A 95 0.32 -8.50 -8.41
C ASN A 95 1.45 -9.49 -8.13
#